data_AF-A0A2H0P793-F1
#
_entry.id   AF-A0A2H0P793-F1
#
_cell.length_a   1.000
_cell.length_b   1.000
_cell.length_c   1.000
_cell.angle_alpha   90.00
_cell.angle_beta   90.00
_cell.angle_gamma   90.00
#
_symmetry.space_group_name_H-M   'P 1'
#
loop_
_entity.id
_entity.type
_entity.pdbx_description
1 polymer ?
#
loop_
_entity_poly.entity_id
_entity_poly.type
_entity_poly.pdbx_seq_one_letter_code
_entity_poly.pdbx_strand_id
1 'polypeptide(L)'
;MTWALLLALCLPAAAQTPKTAVEKALARAEKLVAAQKGKDAREIRDLDRQAESLSKDLRPLGRHAAASLGEAAQELKRPVKVRLLAASFLALIRDPAAFAPLEDILLNKDQAPVVRALAAQSLPGQGAPDAAVSKALCAALDEEDLPREVLSDIMITLPRLGCPDSAGLVRVARSFGPRPEGMDLILSSAALTALGRMRG
;
A
#
# COMPACT_ATOMS: atom_id res chain seq x y z
N MET A 1 5.10 -57.73 -35.72
CA MET A 1 3.93 -56.92 -35.33
C MET A 1 4.37 -56.01 -34.19
N THR A 2 4.84 -54.81 -34.51
CA THR A 2 5.39 -53.82 -33.58
C THR A 2 4.39 -52.68 -33.43
N TRP A 3 3.62 -52.68 -32.35
CA TRP A 3 2.81 -51.54 -31.94
C TRP A 3 3.62 -50.73 -30.93
N ALA A 4 4.28 -49.67 -31.41
CA ALA A 4 4.81 -48.62 -30.56
C ALA A 4 3.73 -47.56 -30.40
N LEU A 5 3.01 -47.59 -29.27
CA LEU A 5 2.10 -46.53 -28.87
C LEU A 5 2.91 -45.27 -28.55
N LEU A 6 2.82 -44.28 -29.44
CA LEU A 6 3.18 -42.88 -29.19
C LEU A 6 2.17 -42.28 -28.19
N LEU A 7 2.50 -42.33 -26.91
CA LEU A 7 1.89 -41.48 -25.89
C LEU A 7 2.41 -40.05 -26.07
N ALA A 8 1.68 -39.28 -26.87
CA ALA A 8 1.85 -37.84 -26.94
C ALA A 8 1.46 -37.21 -25.59
N LEU A 9 2.48 -36.82 -24.81
CA LEU A 9 2.34 -35.97 -23.64
C LEU A 9 1.74 -34.63 -24.05
N CYS A 10 0.42 -34.47 -23.90
CA CYS A 10 -0.19 -33.17 -23.74
C CYS A 10 0.26 -32.61 -22.38
N LEU A 11 1.40 -31.90 -22.37
CA LEU A 11 1.73 -31.02 -21.25
C LEU A 11 0.65 -29.94 -21.18
N PRO A 12 -0.12 -29.83 -20.07
CA PRO A 12 -1.00 -28.70 -19.90
C PRO A 12 -0.14 -27.42 -19.87
N ALA A 13 -0.52 -26.42 -20.65
CA ALA A 13 0.05 -25.08 -20.54
C ALA A 13 0.00 -24.68 -19.06
N ALA A 14 1.17 -24.50 -18.43
CA ALA A 14 1.27 -24.25 -17.00
C ALA A 14 0.33 -23.09 -16.62
N ALA A 15 -0.68 -23.37 -15.80
CA ALA A 15 -1.57 -22.36 -15.27
C ALA A 15 -0.69 -21.29 -14.59
N GLN A 16 -0.78 -20.04 -15.04
CA GLN A 16 -0.01 -18.94 -14.44
C GLN A 16 -0.38 -18.84 -12.96
N THR A 17 0.60 -19.00 -12.09
CA THR A 17 0.43 -18.77 -10.66
C THR A 17 0.19 -17.28 -10.40
N PRO A 18 -0.51 -16.89 -9.32
CA PRO A 18 -0.70 -15.48 -8.96
C PRO A 18 0.62 -14.69 -8.92
N LYS A 19 1.69 -15.31 -8.39
CA LYS A 19 3.04 -14.73 -8.37
C LYS A 19 3.58 -14.43 -9.76
N THR A 20 3.49 -15.37 -10.71
CA THR A 20 4.00 -15.15 -12.07
C THR A 20 3.18 -14.12 -12.84
N ALA A 21 1.86 -14.06 -12.61
CA ALA A 21 1.01 -13.02 -13.17
C ALA A 21 1.36 -11.61 -12.63
N VAL A 22 1.57 -11.49 -11.31
CA VAL A 22 2.02 -10.24 -10.67
C VAL A 22 3.37 -9.80 -11.23
N GLU A 23 4.37 -10.69 -11.28
CA GLU A 23 5.70 -10.37 -11.82
C GLU A 23 5.63 -9.92 -13.28
N LYS A 24 4.81 -10.59 -14.10
CA LYS A 24 4.63 -10.20 -15.50
C LYS A 24 3.99 -8.82 -15.63
N ALA A 25 3.00 -8.49 -14.81
CA ALA A 25 2.38 -7.17 -14.80
C ALA A 25 3.38 -6.09 -14.36
N LEU A 26 4.13 -6.32 -13.28
CA LEU A 26 5.08 -5.34 -12.76
C LEU A 26 6.29 -5.16 -13.68
N ALA A 27 6.76 -6.20 -14.36
CA ALA A 27 7.79 -6.08 -15.40
C ALA A 27 7.32 -5.21 -16.58
N ARG A 28 6.01 -5.23 -16.92
CA ARG A 28 5.44 -4.30 -17.91
C ARG A 28 5.37 -2.89 -17.35
N ALA A 29 4.95 -2.72 -16.10
CA ALA A 29 4.94 -1.41 -15.43
C ALA A 29 6.34 -0.79 -15.39
N GLU A 30 7.38 -1.56 -15.09
CA GLU A 30 8.78 -1.10 -15.12
C GLU A 30 9.20 -0.57 -16.50
N LYS A 31 8.82 -1.27 -17.57
CA LYS A 31 9.08 -0.81 -18.95
C LYS A 31 8.35 0.50 -19.24
N LEU A 32 7.10 0.63 -18.83
CA LEU A 32 6.31 1.85 -19.01
C LEU A 32 6.89 3.02 -18.22
N VAL A 33 7.30 2.80 -16.97
CA VAL A 33 7.94 3.82 -16.12
C VAL A 33 9.31 4.22 -16.70
N ALA A 34 10.12 3.26 -17.16
CA ALA A 34 11.40 3.56 -17.81
C ALA A 34 11.23 4.39 -19.09
N ALA A 35 10.16 4.13 -19.86
CA ALA A 35 9.85 4.85 -21.09
C ALA A 35 9.43 6.32 -20.87
N GLN A 36 9.18 6.75 -19.64
CA GLN A 36 8.84 8.13 -19.30
C GLN A 36 10.03 9.09 -19.38
N LYS A 37 11.26 8.58 -19.38
CA LYS A 37 12.45 9.42 -19.40
C LYS A 37 12.52 10.25 -20.69
N GLY A 38 12.59 11.57 -20.54
CA GLY A 38 12.67 12.51 -21.66
C GLY A 38 11.34 12.75 -22.39
N LYS A 39 10.22 12.27 -21.83
CA LYS A 39 8.88 12.47 -22.35
C LYS A 39 8.23 13.73 -21.79
N ASP A 40 7.29 14.29 -22.52
CA ASP A 40 6.51 15.43 -22.03
C ASP A 40 5.44 15.00 -21.01
N ALA A 41 4.81 15.98 -20.34
CA ALA A 41 3.80 15.71 -19.31
C ALA A 41 2.57 14.95 -19.83
N ARG A 42 2.21 15.09 -21.12
CA ARG A 42 1.07 14.37 -21.70
C ARG A 42 1.44 12.92 -21.95
N GLU A 43 2.58 12.67 -22.58
CA GLU A 43 3.11 11.33 -22.84
C GLU A 43 3.33 10.56 -21.53
N ILE A 44 3.85 11.21 -20.48
CA ILE A 44 4.02 10.61 -19.15
C ILE A 44 2.65 10.17 -18.59
N ARG A 45 1.63 11.03 -18.65
CA ARG A 45 0.28 10.67 -18.20
C ARG A 45 -0.31 9.50 -18.99
N ASP A 46 -0.06 9.42 -20.29
CA ASP A 46 -0.55 8.31 -21.12
C ASP A 46 0.14 6.99 -20.76
N LEU A 47 1.44 7.01 -20.43
CA LEU A 47 2.17 5.85 -19.90
C LEU A 47 1.69 5.45 -18.50
N ASP A 48 1.36 6.42 -17.65
CA ASP A 48 0.81 6.18 -16.32
C ASP A 48 -0.53 5.47 -16.39
N ARG A 49 -1.44 5.95 -17.23
CA ARG A 49 -2.74 5.29 -17.45
C ARG A 49 -2.57 3.86 -17.98
N GLN A 50 -1.58 3.61 -18.84
CA GLN A 50 -1.27 2.26 -19.30
C GLN A 50 -0.79 1.38 -18.13
N ALA A 51 0.08 1.89 -17.27
CA ALA A 51 0.57 1.14 -16.12
C ALA A 51 -0.56 0.84 -15.13
N GLU A 52 -1.42 1.82 -14.82
CA GLU A 52 -2.61 1.64 -13.98
C GLU A 52 -3.60 0.62 -14.56
N SER A 53 -3.72 0.57 -15.89
CA SER A 53 -4.62 -0.37 -16.56
C SER A 53 -4.22 -1.85 -16.36
N LEU A 54 -2.97 -2.12 -15.97
CA LEU A 54 -2.48 -3.48 -15.66
C LEU A 54 -3.22 -4.09 -14.45
N SER A 55 -3.84 -3.28 -13.60
CA SER A 55 -4.74 -3.76 -12.54
C SER A 55 -5.86 -4.66 -13.05
N LYS A 56 -6.30 -4.50 -14.31
CA LYS A 56 -7.33 -5.33 -14.94
C LYS A 56 -6.89 -6.78 -15.08
N ASP A 57 -5.61 -7.02 -15.33
CA ASP A 57 -5.03 -8.37 -15.45
C ASP A 57 -4.89 -9.05 -14.08
N LEU A 58 -4.78 -8.25 -13.01
CA LEU A 58 -4.56 -8.74 -11.65
C LEU A 58 -5.86 -8.91 -10.85
N ARG A 59 -6.92 -8.15 -11.20
CA ARG A 59 -8.22 -8.21 -10.52
C ARG A 59 -8.78 -9.63 -10.37
N PRO A 60 -8.72 -10.52 -11.39
CA PRO A 60 -9.23 -11.88 -11.25
C PRO A 60 -8.51 -12.74 -10.20
N LEU A 61 -7.27 -12.38 -9.82
CA LEU A 61 -6.51 -13.08 -8.80
C LEU A 61 -7.04 -12.80 -7.38
N GLY A 62 -7.65 -11.62 -7.18
CA GLY A 62 -8.19 -11.18 -5.89
C GLY A 62 -7.18 -11.35 -4.75
N ARG A 63 -7.64 -11.91 -3.63
CA ARG A 63 -6.82 -12.20 -2.43
C ARG A 63 -5.54 -13.01 -2.71
N HIS A 64 -5.53 -13.81 -3.78
CA HIS A 64 -4.38 -14.66 -4.11
C HIS A 64 -3.17 -13.86 -4.63
N ALA A 65 -3.37 -12.61 -5.05
CA ALA A 65 -2.28 -11.71 -5.43
C ALA A 65 -1.70 -10.92 -4.25
N ALA A 66 -2.35 -10.90 -3.08
CA ALA A 66 -2.01 -9.98 -1.99
C ALA A 66 -0.56 -10.14 -1.51
N ALA A 67 -0.13 -11.37 -1.23
CA ALA A 67 1.24 -11.64 -0.80
C ALA A 67 2.28 -11.20 -1.84
N SER A 68 2.09 -11.56 -3.12
CA SER A 68 3.04 -11.22 -4.19
C SER A 68 3.09 -9.70 -4.48
N LEU A 69 1.96 -9.00 -4.39
CA LEU A 69 1.94 -7.54 -4.52
C LEU A 69 2.61 -6.85 -3.33
N GLY A 70 2.43 -7.38 -2.11
CA GLY A 70 3.15 -6.95 -0.91
C GLY A 70 4.66 -7.11 -1.03
N GLU A 71 5.12 -8.31 -1.41
CA GLU A 71 6.53 -8.60 -1.67
C GLU A 71 7.13 -7.59 -2.66
N ALA A 72 6.44 -7.36 -3.78
CA ALA A 72 6.93 -6.46 -4.81
C ALA A 72 6.91 -4.98 -4.40
N ALA A 73 5.94 -4.55 -3.59
CA ALA A 73 5.89 -3.20 -3.04
C ALA A 73 7.03 -2.94 -2.04
N GLN A 74 7.54 -3.98 -1.38
CA GLN A 74 8.66 -3.90 -0.43
C GLN A 74 10.05 -4.04 -1.09
N GLU A 75 10.12 -4.42 -2.37
CA GLU A 75 11.40 -4.67 -3.06
C GLU A 75 12.12 -3.35 -3.38
N LEU A 76 12.95 -2.86 -2.44
CA LEU A 76 13.55 -1.51 -2.48
C LEU A 76 14.35 -1.19 -3.75
N LYS A 77 14.93 -2.21 -4.41
CA LYS A 77 15.63 -2.04 -5.69
C LYS A 77 14.69 -1.71 -6.86
N ARG A 78 13.38 -1.95 -6.73
CA ARG A 78 12.39 -1.54 -7.73
C ARG A 78 12.18 -0.02 -7.68
N PRO A 79 11.89 0.61 -8.84
CA PRO A 79 11.54 2.03 -8.87
C PRO A 79 10.37 2.34 -7.93
N VAL A 80 10.45 3.47 -7.22
CA VAL A 80 9.40 3.91 -6.27
C VAL A 80 8.02 3.89 -6.92
N LYS A 81 7.90 4.36 -8.16
CA LYS A 81 6.62 4.39 -8.90
C LYS A 81 6.03 3.00 -9.14
N VAL A 82 6.87 1.98 -9.32
CA VAL A 82 6.43 0.59 -9.50
C VAL A 82 6.00 -0.01 -8.15
N ARG A 83 6.73 0.29 -7.07
CA ARG A 83 6.31 -0.09 -5.71
C ARG A 83 4.97 0.56 -5.32
N LEU A 84 4.79 1.83 -5.68
CA LEU A 84 3.53 2.55 -5.49
C LEU A 84 2.38 1.90 -6.28
N LEU A 85 2.62 1.49 -7.52
CA LEU A 85 1.63 0.74 -8.31
C LEU A 85 1.29 -0.61 -7.68
N ALA A 86 2.29 -1.37 -7.21
CA ALA A 86 2.07 -2.64 -6.52
C ALA A 86 1.22 -2.46 -5.25
N ALA A 87 1.55 -1.46 -4.41
CA ALA A 87 0.77 -1.10 -3.23
C ALA A 87 -0.65 -0.62 -3.60
N SER A 88 -0.81 0.11 -4.70
CA SER A 88 -2.12 0.55 -5.21
C SER A 88 -2.97 -0.64 -5.64
N PHE A 89 -2.40 -1.60 -6.36
CA PHE A 89 -3.10 -2.81 -6.77
C PHE A 89 -3.46 -3.68 -5.57
N LEU A 90 -2.58 -3.78 -4.57
CA LEU A 90 -2.84 -4.44 -3.30
C LEU A 90 -4.03 -3.79 -2.57
N ALA A 91 -4.07 -2.46 -2.49
CA ALA A 91 -5.16 -1.71 -1.87
C ALA A 91 -6.52 -1.91 -2.56
N LEU A 92 -6.51 -2.14 -3.89
CA LEU A 92 -7.70 -2.42 -4.69
C LEU A 92 -8.28 -3.82 -4.48
N ILE A 93 -7.56 -4.74 -3.82
CA ILE A 93 -8.07 -6.09 -3.52
C ILE A 93 -9.28 -6.01 -2.57
N ARG A 94 -9.27 -5.09 -1.60
CA ARG A 94 -10.36 -4.89 -0.63
C ARG A 94 -10.72 -6.19 0.13
N ASP A 95 -9.69 -6.96 0.50
CA ASP A 95 -9.81 -8.26 1.18
C ASP A 95 -8.86 -8.27 2.40
N PRO A 96 -9.23 -8.96 3.50
CA PRO A 96 -8.37 -9.04 4.69
C PRO A 96 -6.97 -9.59 4.41
N ALA A 97 -6.78 -10.40 3.37
CA ALA A 97 -5.47 -10.89 2.94
C ALA A 97 -4.49 -9.76 2.54
N ALA A 98 -5.00 -8.58 2.17
CA ALA A 98 -4.18 -7.41 1.86
C ALA A 98 -3.75 -6.61 3.10
N PHE A 99 -4.38 -6.84 4.26
CA PHE A 99 -4.13 -6.05 5.47
C PHE A 99 -2.68 -6.16 5.95
N ALA A 100 -2.20 -7.39 6.22
CA ALA A 100 -0.84 -7.58 6.75
C ALA A 100 0.25 -7.06 5.80
N PRO A 101 0.18 -7.32 4.47
CA PRO A 101 1.14 -6.71 3.55
C PRO A 101 1.09 -5.16 3.51
N LEU A 102 -0.08 -4.53 3.66
CA LEU A 102 -0.18 -3.07 3.77
C LEU A 102 0.36 -2.55 5.11
N GLU A 103 0.14 -3.27 6.21
CA GLU A 103 0.72 -2.95 7.52
C GLU A 103 2.26 -3.00 7.45
N ASP A 104 2.83 -4.04 6.84
CA ASP A 104 4.27 -4.15 6.64
C ASP A 104 4.83 -2.99 5.81
N ILE A 105 4.10 -2.53 4.78
CA ILE A 105 4.50 -1.37 3.97
C ILE A 105 4.48 -0.09 4.80
N LEU A 106 3.43 0.14 5.60
CA LEU A 106 3.29 1.31 6.46
C LEU A 106 4.45 1.42 7.47
N LEU A 107 4.80 0.29 8.09
CA LEU A 107 5.78 0.22 9.17
C LEU A 107 7.23 0.13 8.68
N ASN A 108 7.46 -0.07 7.37
CA ASN A 108 8.81 -0.07 6.81
C ASN A 108 9.37 1.35 6.68
N LYS A 109 10.37 1.69 7.49
CA LYS A 109 11.01 3.02 7.51
C LYS A 109 11.87 3.32 6.28
N ASP A 110 12.39 2.28 5.61
CA ASP A 110 13.18 2.42 4.37
C ASP A 110 12.29 2.60 3.13
N GLN A 111 10.97 2.46 3.29
CA GLN A 111 10.00 2.64 2.23
C GLN A 111 9.80 4.13 1.91
N ALA A 112 9.52 4.44 0.65
CA ALA A 112 9.26 5.81 0.25
C ALA A 112 8.00 6.36 0.95
N PRO A 113 8.00 7.60 1.48
CA PRO A 113 6.87 8.17 2.21
C PRO A 113 5.53 8.05 1.48
N VAL A 114 5.50 8.33 0.17
CA VAL A 114 4.29 8.21 -0.66
C VAL A 114 3.69 6.80 -0.70
N VAL A 115 4.52 5.75 -0.62
CA VAL A 115 4.06 4.35 -0.62
C VAL A 115 3.52 3.98 0.77
N ARG A 116 4.18 4.45 1.84
CA ARG A 116 3.72 4.30 3.23
C ARG A 116 2.39 5.03 3.46
N ALA A 117 2.26 6.23 2.93
CA ALA A 117 1.06 7.08 3.03
C ALA A 117 -0.15 6.40 2.36
N LEU A 118 0.04 5.86 1.14
CA LEU A 118 -0.97 5.04 0.47
C LEU A 118 -1.38 3.83 1.32
N ALA A 119 -0.43 3.15 1.96
CA ALA A 119 -0.76 2.02 2.84
C ALA A 119 -1.60 2.45 4.03
N ALA A 120 -1.23 3.52 4.74
CA ALA A 120 -2.03 4.11 5.83
C ALA A 120 -3.46 4.43 5.39
N GLN A 121 -3.61 5.10 4.25
CA GLN A 121 -4.92 5.45 3.68
C GLN A 121 -5.77 4.21 3.33
N SER A 122 -5.11 3.10 2.96
CA SER A 122 -5.78 1.92 2.43
C SER A 122 -6.22 0.91 3.49
N LEU A 123 -5.54 0.84 4.63
CA LEU A 123 -5.81 -0.11 5.72
C LEU A 123 -7.29 -0.19 6.16
N PRO A 124 -8.03 0.93 6.37
CA PRO A 124 -9.41 0.88 6.85
C PRO A 124 -10.38 0.18 5.87
N GLY A 125 -10.02 0.09 4.60
CA GLY A 125 -10.87 -0.46 3.55
C GLY A 125 -10.58 -1.92 3.19
N GLN A 126 -9.83 -2.65 4.01
CA GLN A 126 -9.45 -4.05 3.72
C GLN A 126 -10.30 -5.08 4.47
N GLY A 127 -11.34 -4.68 5.20
CA GLY A 127 -12.21 -5.62 5.92
C GLY A 127 -11.58 -6.23 7.18
N ALA A 128 -10.46 -5.68 7.67
CA ALA A 128 -9.93 -5.99 8.99
C ALA A 128 -10.76 -5.29 10.09
N PRO A 129 -10.81 -5.84 11.32
CA PRO A 129 -11.46 -5.17 12.45
C PRO A 129 -10.86 -3.78 12.72
N ASP A 130 -11.70 -2.82 13.11
CA ASP A 130 -11.27 -1.45 13.44
C ASP A 130 -10.15 -1.42 14.51
N ALA A 131 -10.14 -2.38 15.45
CA ALA A 131 -9.05 -2.51 16.43
C ALA A 131 -7.70 -2.87 15.80
N ALA A 132 -7.68 -3.70 14.77
CA ALA A 132 -6.45 -4.04 14.03
C ALA A 132 -5.96 -2.83 13.23
N VAL A 133 -6.89 -2.14 12.55
CA VAL A 133 -6.58 -0.89 11.81
C VAL A 133 -6.01 0.17 12.75
N SER A 134 -6.67 0.43 13.87
CA SER A 134 -6.20 1.36 14.90
C SER A 134 -4.80 0.98 15.39
N LYS A 135 -4.58 -0.28 15.77
CA LYS A 135 -3.27 -0.75 16.23
C LYS A 135 -2.16 -0.50 15.21
N ALA A 136 -2.36 -0.86 13.94
CA ALA A 136 -1.38 -0.67 12.87
C ALA A 136 -1.04 0.82 12.66
N LEU A 137 -2.07 1.68 12.58
CA LEU A 137 -1.90 3.12 12.40
C LEU A 137 -1.19 3.78 13.59
N CYS A 138 -1.52 3.36 14.81
CA CYS A 138 -0.89 3.90 16.02
C CYS A 138 0.56 3.42 16.18
N ALA A 139 0.87 2.19 15.77
CA ALA A 139 2.25 1.70 15.76
C ALA A 139 3.17 2.55 14.85
N ALA A 140 2.64 3.09 13.75
CA ALA A 140 3.41 4.01 12.90
C ALA A 140 3.73 5.34 13.61
N LEU A 141 2.91 5.78 14.57
CA LEU A 141 3.17 7.01 15.35
C LEU A 141 4.31 6.85 16.37
N ASP A 142 4.85 5.64 16.56
CA ASP A 142 6.04 5.38 17.37
C ASP A 142 7.35 5.76 16.69
N GLU A 143 7.29 6.13 15.42
CA GLU A 143 8.38 6.78 14.72
C GLU A 143 8.47 8.27 15.09
N GLU A 144 9.63 8.69 15.58
CA GLU A 144 9.88 10.08 15.99
C GLU A 144 9.80 11.04 14.80
N ASP A 145 10.43 10.69 13.69
CA ASP A 145 10.50 11.49 12.46
C ASP A 145 9.52 11.00 11.38
N LEU A 146 8.28 10.70 11.79
CA LEU A 146 7.25 10.20 10.86
C LEU A 146 7.00 11.20 9.72
N PRO A 147 7.12 10.79 8.43
CA PRO A 147 6.91 11.71 7.33
C PRO A 147 5.51 12.32 7.33
N ARG A 148 5.42 13.63 7.07
CA ARG A 148 4.18 14.42 7.17
C ARG A 148 3.03 13.87 6.33
N GLU A 149 3.34 13.33 5.15
CA GLU A 149 2.36 12.69 4.26
C GLU A 149 1.73 11.46 4.93
N VAL A 150 2.57 10.60 5.53
CA VAL A 150 2.12 9.40 6.26
C VAL A 150 1.29 9.81 7.48
N LEU A 151 1.75 10.79 8.25
CA LEU A 151 1.00 11.33 9.39
C LEU A 151 -0.38 11.85 8.96
N SER A 152 -0.44 12.58 7.85
CA SER A 152 -1.69 13.15 7.34
C SER A 152 -2.71 12.05 7.02
N ASP A 153 -2.29 10.98 6.33
CA ASP A 153 -3.18 9.86 6.00
C ASP A 153 -3.59 9.05 7.24
N ILE A 154 -2.70 8.88 8.22
CA ILE A 154 -3.05 8.26 9.51
C ILE A 154 -4.13 9.09 10.23
N MET A 155 -3.99 10.42 10.24
CA MET A 155 -4.91 11.35 10.91
C MET A 155 -6.29 11.47 10.23
N ILE A 156 -6.49 10.93 9.03
CA ILE A 156 -7.82 10.80 8.43
C ILE A 156 -8.66 9.79 9.23
N THR A 157 -8.03 8.70 9.70
CA THR A 157 -8.75 7.56 10.28
C THR A 157 -8.77 7.59 11.80
N LEU A 158 -7.64 7.91 12.45
CA LEU A 158 -7.52 7.80 13.91
C LEU A 158 -8.52 8.64 14.72
N PRO A 159 -9.00 9.83 14.29
CA PRO A 159 -10.04 10.56 15.01
C PRO A 159 -11.35 9.78 15.19
N ARG A 160 -11.62 8.80 14.30
CA ARG A 160 -12.78 7.91 14.39
C ARG A 160 -12.51 6.71 15.29
N LEU A 161 -11.29 6.16 15.26
CA LEU A 161 -10.95 4.89 15.89
C LEU A 161 -10.29 5.01 17.27
N GLY A 162 -9.61 6.12 17.54
CA GLY A 162 -8.69 6.25 18.67
C GLY A 162 -7.43 5.39 18.51
N CYS A 163 -6.61 5.37 19.56
CA CYS A 163 -5.45 4.49 19.69
C CYS A 163 -5.54 3.64 20.97
N PRO A 164 -4.92 2.44 21.00
CA PRO A 164 -4.76 1.67 22.23
C PRO A 164 -3.81 2.36 23.22
N ASP A 165 -2.79 3.06 22.73
CA ASP A 165 -1.84 3.85 23.51
C ASP A 165 -1.86 5.33 23.08
N SER A 166 -1.72 6.21 24.07
CA SER A 166 -1.79 7.66 23.90
C SER A 166 -0.46 8.28 23.50
N ALA A 167 0.68 7.60 23.72
CA ALA A 167 2.01 8.21 23.64
C ALA A 167 2.27 8.85 22.26
N GLY A 168 2.01 8.13 21.18
CA GLY A 168 2.14 8.65 19.82
C GLY A 168 1.26 9.85 19.53
N LEU A 169 -0.01 9.79 19.91
CA LEU A 169 -0.95 10.90 19.72
C LEU A 169 -0.57 12.14 20.55
N VAL A 170 -0.07 11.96 21.77
CA VAL A 170 0.40 13.07 22.62
C VAL A 170 1.65 13.73 22.01
N ARG A 171 2.60 12.94 21.48
CA ARG A 171 3.76 13.49 20.76
C ARG A 171 3.31 14.32 19.56
N VAL A 172 2.43 13.79 18.72
CA VAL A 172 1.88 14.50 17.56
C VAL A 172 1.15 15.78 17.97
N ALA A 173 0.28 15.74 18.98
CA ALA A 173 -0.46 16.93 19.39
C ALA A 173 0.47 18.07 19.86
N ARG A 174 1.63 17.73 20.45
CA ARG A 174 2.61 18.68 20.97
C ARG A 174 3.62 19.17 19.94
N SER A 175 3.85 18.44 18.85
CA SER A 175 4.91 18.76 17.88
C SER A 175 4.67 20.06 17.10
N PHE A 176 3.44 20.56 17.09
CA PHE A 176 3.04 21.76 16.34
C PHE A 176 3.11 23.07 17.13
N GLY A 177 3.57 23.04 18.39
CA GLY A 177 3.68 24.23 19.23
C GLY A 177 2.34 24.73 19.81
N PRO A 178 2.34 25.88 20.53
CA PRO A 178 1.18 26.32 21.32
C PRO A 178 0.06 26.98 20.50
N ARG A 179 0.33 27.38 19.24
CA ARG A 179 -0.63 28.04 18.34
C ARG A 179 -0.43 27.54 16.91
N PRO A 180 -0.82 26.28 16.61
CA PRO A 180 -0.68 25.74 15.27
C PRO A 180 -1.66 26.45 14.31
N GLU A 181 -1.27 26.57 13.04
CA GLU A 181 -2.08 27.20 11.99
C GLU A 181 -2.19 26.29 10.75
N GLY A 182 -3.16 26.57 9.89
CA GLY A 182 -3.35 25.84 8.64
C GLY A 182 -3.44 24.32 8.82
N MET A 183 -2.59 23.58 8.11
CA MET A 183 -2.56 22.12 8.20
C MET A 183 -2.09 21.58 9.55
N ASP A 184 -1.23 22.31 10.26
CA ASP A 184 -0.75 21.87 11.58
C ASP A 184 -1.87 21.91 12.62
N LEU A 185 -2.76 22.91 12.52
CA LEU A 185 -3.95 22.98 13.37
C LEU A 185 -4.86 21.77 13.12
N ILE A 186 -5.03 21.38 11.85
CA ILE A 186 -5.86 20.24 11.46
C ILE A 186 -5.28 18.95 12.05
N LEU A 187 -3.98 18.70 11.89
CA LEU A 187 -3.32 17.50 12.39
C LEU A 187 -3.30 17.44 13.92
N SER A 188 -2.99 18.56 14.59
CA SER A 188 -3.05 18.67 16.05
C SER A 188 -4.47 18.39 16.58
N SER A 189 -5.49 18.99 15.96
CA SER A 189 -6.90 18.79 16.33
C SER A 189 -7.37 17.35 16.09
N ALA A 190 -6.93 16.72 15.01
CA ALA A 190 -7.18 15.31 14.73
C ALA A 190 -6.57 14.40 15.80
N ALA A 191 -5.33 14.66 16.20
CA ALA A 191 -4.67 13.92 17.27
C ALA A 191 -5.39 14.07 18.62
N LEU A 192 -5.82 15.29 18.97
CA LEU A 192 -6.62 15.54 20.18
C LEU A 192 -7.98 14.84 20.13
N THR A 193 -8.62 14.81 18.97
CA THR A 193 -9.89 14.09 18.76
C THR A 193 -9.69 12.58 18.96
N ALA A 194 -8.62 12.00 18.40
CA ALA A 194 -8.26 10.61 18.59
C ALA A 194 -7.96 10.27 20.05
N LEU A 195 -7.27 11.15 20.78
CA LEU A 195 -7.05 11.02 22.24
C LEU A 195 -8.37 10.98 23.01
N GLY A 196 -9.35 11.80 22.61
CA GLY A 196 -10.68 11.80 23.22
C GLY A 196 -11.44 10.48 23.07
N ARG A 197 -11.11 9.67 22.05
CA ARG A 197 -11.74 8.36 21.79
C ARG A 197 -11.16 7.22 22.63
N MET A 198 -10.05 7.44 23.33
CA MET A 198 -9.41 6.42 24.16
C MET A 198 -10.17 6.12 25.47
N ARG A 199 -11.18 6.94 25.82
CA ARG A 199 -11.88 6.90 27.11
C ARG A 199 -13.27 6.25 27.07
N GLY A 200 -13.61 5.55 25.98
CA GLY A 200 -14.85 4.78 25.83
C GLY A 200 -14.56 3.32 25.56
#